data_AF-A0A072V0V6-F1
#
_entry.id   AF-A0A072V0V6-F1
#
_cell.length_a   1.000
_cell.length_b   1.000
_cell.length_c   1.000
_cell.angle_alpha   90.00
_cell.angle_beta   90.00
_cell.angle_gamma   90.00
#
_symmetry.space_group_name_H-M   'P 1'
#
loop_
_entity.id
_entity.type
_entity.pdbx_description
1 polymer ?
#
loop_
_entity_poly.entity_id
_entity_poly.type
_entity_poly.pdbx_seq_one_letter_code
_entity_poly.pdbx_strand_id
1 'polypeptide(L)'
;MVTSKSNIKICGVPTNAVIAFVHFIYTSRCSRENMKNYGIHLLVLSHVFSMPKLKQRCTVDLIQFMTTGNVVDVLHLAKLCDAPNLYFKCVKLVTNNFEAVKETEGWKLLHKHDPCLEVDLIRLNKEQESRKKRGEKHREEQKLFVQLSEAVQCLKHICTEGCTNVASYDVEITGRPCTKFSTCQALQGLIKHFTTCDRRLERGCRSCKSMWKLFRLHSCICINQEACKVPLCKKYQLIAEKENKEGATRWKLIVGKVASTMAMSSLQLLRTRRDEVIRNARVEEEEDELRESSNWWTNAIACFRCI
;
A
#
# COMPACT_ATOMS: atom_id res chain seq x y z
N MET A 1 -33.83 -53.06 31.79
CA MET A 1 -33.05 -51.93 31.24
C MET A 1 -33.87 -51.28 30.13
N VAL A 2 -34.52 -50.15 30.42
CA VAL A 2 -35.28 -49.41 29.41
C VAL A 2 -34.27 -48.63 28.57
N THR A 3 -33.99 -49.10 27.36
CA THR A 3 -33.29 -48.29 26.36
C THR A 3 -34.27 -47.24 25.84
N SER A 4 -34.37 -46.11 26.52
CA SER A 4 -35.13 -44.97 26.05
C SER A 4 -34.54 -44.52 24.70
N LYS A 5 -35.24 -44.78 23.59
CA LYS A 5 -34.90 -44.22 22.27
C LYS A 5 -35.04 -42.70 22.33
N SER A 6 -33.93 -42.00 22.55
CA SER A 6 -33.85 -40.55 22.42
C SER A 6 -33.77 -40.19 20.94
N ASN A 7 -34.92 -39.94 20.32
CA ASN A 7 -35.00 -39.46 18.94
C ASN A 7 -34.86 -37.93 18.92
N ILE A 8 -33.79 -37.42 18.30
CA ILE A 8 -33.58 -35.98 18.09
C ILE A 8 -34.08 -35.61 16.70
N LYS A 9 -35.03 -34.68 16.60
CA LYS A 9 -35.53 -34.14 15.32
C LYS A 9 -34.80 -32.85 14.98
N ILE A 10 -34.13 -32.82 13.83
CA ILE A 10 -33.54 -31.61 13.25
C ILE A 10 -34.44 -31.14 12.11
N CYS A 11 -35.04 -29.96 12.26
CA CYS A 11 -35.97 -29.38 11.29
C CYS A 11 -35.32 -28.22 10.53
N GLY A 12 -35.83 -27.90 9.34
CA GLY A 12 -35.40 -26.74 8.55
C GLY A 12 -34.06 -26.91 7.81
N VAL A 13 -33.52 -28.12 7.75
CA VAL A 13 -32.25 -28.42 7.08
C VAL A 13 -32.40 -29.67 6.21
N PRO A 14 -31.85 -29.69 4.97
CA PRO A 14 -31.88 -30.88 4.11
C PRO A 14 -31.19 -32.09 4.73
N THR A 15 -31.72 -33.29 4.49
CA THR A 15 -31.18 -34.55 5.02
C THR A 15 -29.69 -34.72 4.71
N ASN A 16 -29.26 -34.39 3.49
CA ASN A 16 -27.85 -34.50 3.09
C ASN A 16 -26.93 -33.55 3.85
N ALA A 17 -27.41 -32.36 4.23
CA ALA A 17 -26.65 -31.45 5.07
C ALA A 17 -26.50 -32.00 6.50
N VAL A 18 -27.53 -32.65 7.03
CA VAL A 18 -27.47 -33.36 8.32
C VAL A 18 -26.48 -34.53 8.25
N ILE A 19 -26.51 -35.33 7.19
CA ILE A 19 -25.54 -36.42 6.98
C ILE A 19 -24.10 -35.86 6.93
N ALA A 20 -23.86 -34.77 6.21
CA ALA A 20 -22.56 -34.13 6.15
C ALA A 20 -22.12 -33.58 7.53
N PHE A 21 -23.06 -33.06 8.32
CA PHE A 21 -22.80 -32.59 9.68
C PHE A 21 -22.45 -33.73 10.63
N VAL A 22 -23.22 -34.82 10.63
CA VAL A 22 -22.94 -36.03 11.43
C VAL A 22 -21.60 -36.64 11.02
N HIS A 23 -21.33 -36.73 9.72
CA HIS A 23 -20.04 -37.18 9.23
C HIS A 23 -18.88 -36.33 9.78
N PHE A 24 -19.04 -35.01 9.82
CA PHE A 24 -18.05 -34.13 10.44
C PHE A 24 -17.88 -34.40 11.94
N ILE A 25 -18.95 -34.65 12.69
CA ILE A 25 -18.86 -34.97 14.13
C ILE A 25 -17.97 -36.20 14.36
N TYR A 26 -18.17 -37.27 13.58
CA TYR A 26 -17.42 -38.52 13.75
C TYR A 26 -15.98 -38.45 13.21
N THR A 27 -15.77 -37.73 12.10
CA THR A 27 -14.48 -37.79 11.37
C THR A 27 -13.65 -36.52 11.49
N SER A 28 -14.23 -35.42 12.00
CA SER A 28 -13.68 -34.07 11.91
C SER A 28 -13.34 -33.60 10.48
N ARG A 29 -13.93 -34.26 9.46
CA ARG A 29 -13.67 -33.98 8.04
C ARG A 29 -14.94 -33.53 7.33
N CYS A 30 -14.79 -32.52 6.47
CA CYS A 30 -15.83 -32.04 5.57
C CYS A 30 -15.23 -31.90 4.17
N SER A 31 -15.90 -32.44 3.15
CA SER A 31 -15.47 -32.33 1.75
C SER A 31 -15.79 -30.94 1.19
N ARG A 32 -15.04 -30.51 0.19
CA ARG A 32 -15.27 -29.22 -0.50
C ARG A 32 -16.65 -29.20 -1.19
N GLU A 33 -17.09 -30.32 -1.73
CA GLU A 33 -18.40 -30.46 -2.36
C GLU A 33 -19.54 -30.30 -1.37
N ASN A 34 -19.45 -30.95 -0.20
CA ASN A 34 -20.44 -30.76 0.87
C ASN A 34 -20.50 -29.30 1.32
N MET A 35 -19.37 -28.62 1.38
CA MET A 35 -19.33 -27.21 1.73
C MET A 35 -19.93 -26.31 0.65
N LYS A 36 -19.70 -26.62 -0.63
CA LYS A 36 -20.29 -25.86 -1.75
C LYS A 36 -21.81 -25.99 -1.78
N ASN A 37 -22.33 -27.19 -1.59
CA ASN A 37 -23.76 -27.48 -1.69
C ASN A 37 -24.54 -27.17 -0.41
N TYR A 38 -23.90 -27.37 0.75
CA TYR A 38 -24.57 -27.31 2.05
C TYR A 38 -23.91 -26.34 3.04
N GLY A 39 -22.96 -25.50 2.62
CA GLY A 39 -22.18 -24.65 3.51
C GLY A 39 -23.01 -23.72 4.40
N ILE A 40 -24.09 -23.16 3.86
CA ILE A 40 -25.06 -22.34 4.62
C ILE A 40 -25.72 -23.16 5.74
N HIS A 41 -26.20 -24.36 5.41
CA HIS A 41 -26.84 -25.26 6.37
C HIS A 41 -25.86 -25.73 7.45
N LEU A 42 -24.63 -26.07 7.03
CA LEU A 42 -23.56 -26.48 7.95
C LEU A 42 -23.15 -25.33 8.88
N LEU A 43 -23.16 -24.08 8.41
CA LEU A 43 -22.90 -22.91 9.25
C LEU A 43 -23.97 -22.80 10.35
N VAL A 44 -25.25 -22.88 9.99
CA VAL A 44 -26.36 -22.83 10.95
C VAL A 44 -26.26 -23.97 11.97
N LEU A 45 -26.09 -25.21 11.50
CA LEU A 45 -25.94 -26.37 12.39
C LEU A 45 -24.73 -26.21 13.32
N SER A 46 -23.60 -25.74 12.80
CA SER A 46 -22.41 -25.52 13.60
C SER A 46 -22.58 -24.45 14.67
N HIS A 47 -23.44 -23.46 14.42
CA HIS A 47 -23.76 -22.43 15.40
C HIS A 47 -24.72 -22.96 16.48
N VAL A 48 -25.85 -23.55 16.06
CA VAL A 48 -26.89 -24.08 16.96
C VAL A 48 -26.33 -25.16 17.89
N PHE A 49 -25.52 -26.09 17.37
CA PHE A 49 -24.91 -27.16 18.16
C PHE A 49 -23.56 -26.77 18.76
N SER A 50 -23.18 -25.48 18.73
CA SER A 50 -21.94 -24.97 19.34
C SER A 50 -20.68 -25.76 18.93
N MET A 51 -20.42 -25.83 17.62
CA MET A 51 -19.27 -26.51 17.00
C MET A 51 -18.31 -25.50 16.34
N PRO A 52 -17.36 -24.90 17.11
CA PRO A 52 -16.55 -23.79 16.62
C PRO A 52 -15.65 -24.13 15.44
N LYS A 53 -15.06 -25.34 15.44
CA LYS A 53 -14.16 -25.80 14.36
C LYS A 53 -14.88 -25.88 13.01
N LEU A 54 -16.11 -26.39 13.02
CA LEU A 54 -16.93 -26.43 11.80
C LEU A 54 -17.35 -25.02 11.39
N LYS A 55 -17.82 -24.20 12.34
CA LYS A 55 -18.23 -22.81 12.09
C LYS A 55 -17.11 -21.99 11.44
N GLN A 56 -15.89 -22.12 11.94
CA GLN A 56 -14.71 -21.46 11.39
C GLN A 56 -14.44 -21.92 9.95
N ARG A 57 -14.51 -23.23 9.70
CA ARG A 57 -14.31 -23.79 8.36
C ARG A 57 -15.38 -23.33 7.37
N CYS A 58 -16.66 -23.39 7.77
CA CYS A 58 -17.77 -22.86 6.98
C CYS A 58 -17.56 -21.38 6.64
N THR A 59 -17.11 -20.58 7.62
CA THR A 59 -16.82 -19.16 7.39
C THR A 59 -15.76 -18.96 6.31
N VAL A 60 -14.65 -19.70 6.38
CA VAL A 60 -13.55 -19.58 5.39
C VAL A 60 -14.01 -20.02 4.00
N ASP A 61 -14.70 -21.14 3.89
CA ASP A 61 -15.08 -21.70 2.60
C ASP A 61 -16.26 -20.93 1.96
N LEU A 62 -17.23 -20.46 2.75
CA LEU A 62 -18.32 -19.61 2.25
C LEU A 62 -17.79 -18.27 1.70
N ILE A 63 -16.72 -17.72 2.26
CA ILE A 63 -16.06 -16.53 1.69
C ILE A 63 -15.55 -16.81 0.26
N GLN A 64 -15.07 -18.02 -0.02
CA GLN A 64 -14.58 -18.41 -1.35
C GLN A 64 -15.71 -18.63 -2.35
N PHE A 65 -16.88 -19.11 -1.90
CA PHE A 65 -18.02 -19.44 -2.75
C PHE A 65 -19.05 -18.31 -2.89
N MET A 66 -18.87 -17.22 -2.15
CA MET A 66 -19.75 -16.06 -2.20
C MET A 66 -19.67 -15.35 -3.55
N THR A 67 -20.82 -15.04 -4.12
CA THR A 67 -21.00 -14.34 -5.39
C THR A 67 -21.85 -13.08 -5.18
N THR A 68 -21.91 -12.20 -6.17
CA THR A 68 -22.80 -11.03 -6.12
C THR A 68 -24.27 -11.42 -6.00
N GLY A 69 -24.66 -12.59 -6.53
CA GLY A 69 -26.05 -13.07 -6.49
C GLY A 69 -26.50 -13.58 -5.12
N ASN A 70 -25.62 -14.21 -4.34
CA ASN A 70 -25.98 -14.83 -3.06
C ASN A 70 -25.50 -14.05 -1.82
N VAL A 71 -24.76 -12.94 -2.01
CA VAL A 71 -24.11 -12.21 -0.91
C VAL A 71 -25.10 -11.70 0.14
N VAL A 72 -26.30 -11.27 -0.26
CA VAL A 72 -27.31 -10.72 0.66
C VAL A 72 -27.83 -11.81 1.59
N ASP A 73 -28.08 -13.01 1.07
CA ASP A 73 -28.53 -14.16 1.86
C ASP A 73 -27.45 -14.61 2.85
N VAL A 74 -26.20 -14.71 2.36
CA VAL A 74 -25.04 -15.06 3.19
C VAL A 74 -24.79 -14.00 4.27
N LEU A 75 -25.04 -12.72 3.97
CA LEU A 75 -24.88 -11.62 4.93
C LEU A 75 -25.90 -11.73 6.07
N HIS A 76 -27.18 -12.00 5.76
CA HIS A 76 -28.20 -12.26 6.77
C HIS A 76 -27.82 -13.45 7.65
N LEU A 77 -27.39 -14.55 7.04
CA LEU A 77 -26.96 -15.74 7.77
C LEU A 77 -25.74 -15.47 8.66
N ALA A 78 -24.79 -14.67 8.18
CA ALA A 78 -23.62 -14.30 8.97
C ALA A 78 -24.00 -13.49 10.22
N LYS A 79 -25.01 -12.63 10.13
CA LYS A 79 -25.56 -11.88 11.27
C LYS A 79 -26.28 -12.82 12.25
N LEU A 80 -27.15 -13.71 11.75
CA LEU A 80 -27.89 -14.66 12.58
C LEU A 80 -27.01 -15.70 13.28
N CYS A 81 -25.90 -16.08 12.64
CA CYS A 81 -24.98 -17.10 13.17
C CYS A 81 -23.82 -16.50 13.96
N ASP A 82 -23.81 -15.20 14.30
CA ASP A 82 -22.68 -14.52 14.96
C ASP A 82 -21.32 -14.81 14.29
N ALA A 83 -21.23 -14.56 12.97
CA ALA A 83 -20.04 -14.80 12.16
C ALA A 83 -19.46 -13.47 11.64
N PRO A 84 -18.78 -12.67 12.50
CA PRO A 84 -18.39 -11.30 12.17
C PRO A 84 -17.40 -11.19 11.00
N ASN A 85 -16.48 -12.15 10.87
CA ASN A 85 -15.54 -12.16 9.73
C ASN A 85 -16.26 -12.41 8.41
N LEU A 86 -17.24 -13.35 8.38
CA LEU A 86 -18.07 -13.59 7.20
C LEU A 86 -18.87 -12.33 6.85
N TYR A 87 -19.54 -11.76 7.85
CA TYR A 87 -20.33 -10.53 7.70
C TYR A 87 -19.52 -9.39 7.09
N PHE A 88 -18.32 -9.12 7.63
CA PHE A 88 -17.42 -8.10 7.11
C PHE A 88 -17.04 -8.35 5.63
N LYS A 89 -16.78 -9.61 5.27
CA LYS A 89 -16.46 -9.97 3.88
C LYS A 89 -17.66 -9.79 2.95
N CYS A 90 -18.87 -10.12 3.40
CA CYS A 90 -20.10 -9.86 2.65
C CYS A 90 -20.28 -8.36 2.42
N VAL A 91 -20.22 -7.54 3.47
CA VAL A 91 -20.31 -6.07 3.36
C VAL A 91 -19.28 -5.53 2.37
N LYS A 92 -18.02 -5.99 2.46
CA LYS A 92 -16.96 -5.58 1.54
C LYS A 92 -17.32 -5.91 0.09
N LEU A 93 -17.82 -7.11 -0.19
CA LEU A 93 -18.21 -7.52 -1.54
C LEU A 93 -19.39 -6.69 -2.07
N VAL A 94 -20.38 -6.41 -1.21
CA VAL A 94 -21.51 -5.52 -1.50
C VAL A 94 -21.02 -4.12 -1.87
N THR A 95 -20.20 -3.49 -1.02
CA THR A 95 -19.70 -2.12 -1.29
C THR A 95 -18.79 -2.04 -2.53
N ASN A 96 -18.12 -3.13 -2.90
CA ASN A 96 -17.27 -3.15 -4.09
C ASN A 96 -18.06 -3.35 -5.39
N ASN A 97 -19.24 -3.98 -5.33
CA ASN A 97 -20.05 -4.33 -6.50
C ASN A 97 -21.50 -3.83 -6.31
N PHE A 98 -21.65 -2.65 -5.72
CA PHE A 98 -22.93 -2.20 -5.18
C PHE A 98 -24.05 -2.14 -6.22
N GLU A 99 -23.75 -1.63 -7.41
CA GLU A 99 -24.72 -1.55 -8.50
C GLU A 99 -25.14 -2.94 -9.01
N ALA A 100 -24.21 -3.89 -9.11
CA ALA A 100 -24.55 -5.27 -9.50
C ALA A 100 -25.41 -5.97 -8.45
N VAL A 101 -25.18 -5.69 -7.16
CA VAL A 101 -25.93 -6.30 -6.05
C VAL A 101 -27.37 -5.76 -5.98
N LYS A 102 -27.59 -4.46 -6.25
CA LYS A 102 -28.95 -3.87 -6.26
C LYS A 102 -29.92 -4.57 -7.20
N GLU A 103 -29.42 -5.05 -8.34
CA GLU A 103 -30.24 -5.71 -9.36
C GLU A 103 -30.66 -7.14 -8.97
N THR A 104 -30.01 -7.72 -7.96
CA THR A 104 -30.28 -9.09 -7.51
C THR A 104 -31.63 -9.23 -6.83
N GLU A 105 -32.20 -10.43 -6.91
CA GLU A 105 -33.43 -10.77 -6.19
C GLU A 105 -33.23 -10.68 -4.67
N GLY A 106 -32.06 -11.08 -4.17
CA GLY A 106 -31.71 -10.96 -2.76
C GLY A 106 -31.81 -9.52 -2.23
N TRP A 107 -31.37 -8.53 -3.01
CA TRP A 107 -31.52 -7.12 -2.64
C TRP A 107 -32.99 -6.65 -2.67
N LYS A 108 -33.77 -7.08 -3.66
CA LYS A 108 -35.21 -6.76 -3.75
C LYS A 108 -35.99 -7.36 -2.57
N LEU A 109 -35.60 -8.54 -2.09
CA LEU A 109 -36.16 -9.16 -0.89
C LEU A 109 -35.71 -8.46 0.39
N LEU A 110 -34.44 -8.04 0.46
CA LEU A 110 -33.91 -7.25 1.56
C LEU A 110 -34.74 -5.97 1.78
N HIS A 111 -35.06 -5.24 0.71
CA HIS A 111 -35.89 -4.04 0.77
C HIS A 111 -37.26 -4.30 1.43
N LYS A 112 -37.86 -5.47 1.22
CA LYS A 112 -39.17 -5.83 1.76
C LYS A 112 -39.11 -6.31 3.20
N HIS A 113 -38.05 -7.02 3.59
CA HIS A 113 -38.01 -7.78 4.84
C HIS A 113 -37.05 -7.21 5.90
N ASP A 114 -36.01 -6.48 5.51
CA ASP A 114 -35.11 -5.77 6.44
C ASP A 114 -34.65 -4.42 5.85
N PRO A 115 -35.54 -3.39 5.85
CA PRO A 115 -35.21 -2.05 5.35
C PRO A 115 -34.07 -1.37 6.13
N CYS A 116 -33.92 -1.70 7.41
CA CYS A 116 -32.86 -1.13 8.26
C CYS A 116 -31.48 -1.54 7.75
N LEU A 117 -31.31 -2.83 7.44
CA LEU A 117 -30.07 -3.33 6.88
C LEU A 117 -29.77 -2.77 5.49
N GLU A 118 -30.80 -2.55 4.66
CA GLU A 118 -30.63 -1.87 3.37
C GLU A 118 -30.05 -0.45 3.54
N VAL A 119 -30.65 0.34 4.43
CA VAL A 119 -30.18 1.71 4.74
C VAL A 119 -28.74 1.69 5.25
N ASP A 120 -28.40 0.72 6.10
CA ASP A 120 -27.04 0.54 6.61
C ASP A 120 -26.04 0.23 5.48
N LEU A 121 -26.39 -0.67 4.56
CA LEU A 121 -25.54 -1.02 3.42
C LEU A 121 -25.38 0.17 2.46
N ILE A 122 -26.43 0.94 2.21
CA ILE A 122 -26.37 2.19 1.43
C ILE A 122 -25.43 3.20 2.10
N ARG A 123 -25.55 3.40 3.41
CA ARG A 123 -24.67 4.29 4.18
C ARG A 123 -23.22 3.85 4.07
N LEU A 124 -22.94 2.58 4.31
CA LEU A 124 -21.59 2.01 4.23
C LEU A 124 -20.99 2.17 2.84
N ASN A 125 -21.80 1.99 1.79
CA ASN A 125 -21.36 2.23 0.41
C ASN A 125 -20.98 3.70 0.18
N LYS A 126 -21.83 4.65 0.59
CA LYS A 126 -21.52 6.09 0.48
C LYS A 126 -20.24 6.47 1.23
N GLU A 127 -20.04 5.92 2.43
CA GLU A 127 -18.81 6.12 3.18
C GLU A 127 -17.59 5.56 2.46
N GLN A 128 -17.70 4.36 1.89
CA GLN A 128 -16.63 3.70 1.15
C GLN A 128 -16.20 4.54 -0.08
N GLU A 129 -17.18 5.02 -0.86
CA GLU A 129 -16.93 5.90 -2.01
C GLU A 129 -16.31 7.24 -1.59
N SER A 130 -16.77 7.81 -0.47
CA SER A 130 -16.16 9.03 0.08
C SER A 130 -14.69 8.83 0.48
N ARG A 131 -14.35 7.66 1.03
CA ARG A 131 -12.98 7.30 1.42
C ARG A 131 -12.11 7.08 0.19
N LYS A 132 -12.62 6.40 -0.85
CA LYS A 132 -11.92 6.26 -2.15
C LYS A 132 -11.59 7.62 -2.73
N LYS A 133 -12.59 8.51 -2.86
CA LYS A 133 -12.41 9.86 -3.41
C LYS A 133 -11.44 10.71 -2.60
N ARG A 134 -11.48 10.64 -1.26
CA ARG A 134 -10.49 11.31 -0.39
C ARG A 134 -9.09 10.75 -0.59
N GLY A 135 -8.96 9.43 -0.70
CA GLY A 135 -7.69 8.76 -0.98
C GLY A 135 -7.09 9.14 -2.33
N GLU A 136 -7.90 9.20 -3.38
CA GLU A 136 -7.49 9.64 -4.71
C GLU A 136 -7.03 11.10 -4.71
N LYS A 137 -7.82 12.00 -4.12
CA LYS A 137 -7.44 13.41 -3.96
C LYS A 137 -6.13 13.53 -3.17
N HIS A 138 -5.99 12.78 -2.09
CA HIS A 138 -4.77 12.79 -1.29
C HIS A 138 -3.56 12.27 -2.07
N ARG A 139 -3.71 11.20 -2.85
CA ARG A 139 -2.65 10.67 -3.72
C ARG A 139 -2.24 11.69 -4.80
N GLU A 140 -3.20 12.37 -5.42
CA GLU A 140 -2.92 13.41 -6.42
C GLU A 140 -2.19 14.61 -5.81
N GLU A 141 -2.64 15.08 -4.64
CA GLU A 141 -1.93 16.11 -3.89
C GLU A 141 -0.50 15.68 -3.50
N GLN A 142 -0.31 14.42 -3.09
CA GLN A 142 1.00 13.87 -2.74
C GLN A 142 1.97 13.84 -3.93
N LYS A 143 1.51 13.56 -5.15
CA LYS A 143 2.37 13.57 -6.35
C LYS A 143 3.08 14.92 -6.53
N LEU A 144 2.37 16.03 -6.29
CA LEU A 144 2.96 17.37 -6.38
C LEU A 144 4.05 17.58 -5.31
N PHE A 145 3.82 17.11 -4.08
CA PHE A 145 4.83 17.21 -3.02
C PHE A 145 6.04 16.33 -3.29
N VAL A 146 5.85 15.14 -3.90
CA VAL A 146 6.96 14.28 -4.34
C VAL A 146 7.80 15.00 -5.41
N GLN A 147 7.18 15.58 -6.44
CA GLN A 147 7.90 16.35 -7.48
C GLN A 147 8.67 17.55 -6.89
N LEU A 148 8.07 18.29 -5.96
CA LEU A 148 8.74 19.39 -5.28
C LEU A 148 9.91 18.89 -4.41
N SER A 149 9.71 17.80 -3.67
CA SER A 149 10.74 17.18 -2.84
C SER A 149 11.94 16.73 -3.70
N GLU A 150 11.64 16.17 -4.87
CA GLU A 150 12.63 15.74 -5.85
C GLU A 150 13.41 16.94 -6.39
N ALA A 151 12.71 18.00 -6.80
CA ALA A 151 13.35 19.22 -7.30
C ALA A 151 14.27 19.86 -6.27
N VAL A 152 13.88 19.89 -4.98
CA VAL A 152 14.72 20.42 -3.89
C VAL A 152 15.97 19.54 -3.68
N GLN A 153 15.83 18.21 -3.75
CA GLN A 153 16.96 17.28 -3.68
C GLN A 153 17.91 17.43 -4.87
N CYS A 154 17.38 17.50 -6.09
CA CYS A 154 18.16 17.71 -7.31
C CYS A 154 18.87 19.07 -7.30
N LEU A 155 18.22 20.13 -6.81
CA LEU A 155 18.86 21.43 -6.64
C LEU A 155 20.08 21.34 -5.70
N LYS A 156 19.92 20.66 -4.55
CA LYS A 156 21.04 20.43 -3.63
C LYS A 156 22.15 19.66 -4.33
N HIS A 157 21.84 18.53 -4.97
CA HIS A 157 22.80 17.69 -5.71
C HIS A 157 23.59 18.49 -6.76
N ILE A 158 22.91 19.26 -7.63
CA ILE A 158 23.56 20.12 -8.64
C ILE A 158 24.52 21.12 -7.99
N CYS A 159 24.12 21.75 -6.88
CA CYS A 159 24.94 22.76 -6.22
C CYS A 159 26.05 22.18 -5.32
N THR A 160 25.95 20.93 -4.86
CA THR A 160 26.91 20.33 -3.92
C THR A 160 27.90 19.38 -4.56
N GLU A 161 27.37 18.47 -5.37
CA GLU A 161 28.10 17.35 -5.99
C GLU A 161 28.43 17.68 -7.46
N GLY A 162 27.65 18.56 -8.08
CA GLY A 162 27.68 18.77 -9.52
C GLY A 162 26.90 17.68 -10.24
N CYS A 163 26.27 18.03 -11.37
CA CYS A 163 25.53 17.07 -12.19
C CYS A 163 26.11 17.11 -13.61
N THR A 164 27.16 16.33 -13.85
CA THR A 164 27.86 16.21 -15.14
C THR A 164 27.24 15.09 -15.98
N ASN A 165 26.10 15.36 -16.62
CA ASN A 165 25.60 14.56 -17.76
C ASN A 165 25.06 15.50 -18.85
N VAL A 166 25.81 16.57 -19.15
CA VAL A 166 25.70 17.22 -20.46
C VAL A 166 26.73 16.50 -21.32
N ALA A 167 26.26 15.63 -22.21
CA ALA A 167 27.11 14.93 -23.14
C ALA A 167 27.93 15.94 -23.97
N SER A 168 29.24 15.97 -23.70
CA SER A 168 30.25 15.97 -24.75
C SER A 168 31.03 14.68 -24.55
N TYR A 169 31.12 13.86 -25.59
CA TYR A 169 32.08 12.76 -25.65
C TYR A 169 33.46 13.32 -25.22
N ASP A 170 34.18 12.56 -24.39
CA ASP A 170 35.58 12.80 -23.97
C ASP A 170 35.84 13.50 -22.62
N VAL A 171 35.14 13.15 -21.54
CA VAL A 171 35.70 13.30 -20.19
C VAL A 171 35.33 12.10 -19.30
N GLU A 172 36.34 11.48 -18.68
CA GLU A 172 36.19 10.37 -17.74
C GLU A 172 35.27 10.74 -16.56
N ILE A 173 34.21 9.94 -16.37
CA ILE A 173 33.18 10.12 -15.36
C ILE A 173 33.74 9.72 -13.99
N THR A 174 34.26 10.68 -13.22
CA THR A 174 34.76 10.46 -11.85
C THR A 174 33.68 10.65 -10.78
N GLY A 175 32.46 10.13 -11.02
CA GLY A 175 31.35 10.24 -10.07
C GLY A 175 30.19 9.27 -10.32
N ARG A 176 29.40 8.99 -9.27
CA ARG A 176 28.20 8.14 -9.41
C ARG A 176 27.22 8.76 -10.43
N PRO A 177 26.61 7.97 -11.33
CA PRO A 177 25.64 8.47 -12.29
C PRO A 177 24.41 9.05 -11.60
N CYS A 178 23.92 10.18 -12.11
CA CYS A 178 22.76 10.86 -11.54
C CYS A 178 21.50 9.98 -11.71
N THR A 179 20.87 9.60 -10.59
CA THR A 179 19.66 8.76 -10.58
C THR A 179 18.40 9.51 -11.00
N LYS A 180 18.42 10.85 -10.99
CA LYS A 180 17.28 11.74 -11.29
C LYS A 180 17.60 12.69 -12.45
N PHE A 181 18.16 12.13 -13.53
CA PHE A 181 18.72 12.88 -14.64
C PHE A 181 17.73 13.85 -15.30
N SER A 182 16.49 13.42 -15.57
CA SER A 182 15.47 14.26 -16.22
C SER A 182 15.15 15.53 -15.42
N THR A 183 14.97 15.39 -14.10
CA THR A 183 14.72 16.51 -13.20
C THR A 183 15.95 17.42 -13.08
N CYS A 184 17.15 16.85 -12.97
CA CYS A 184 18.39 17.62 -12.94
C CYS A 184 18.64 18.41 -14.22
N GLN A 185 18.44 17.81 -15.40
CA GLN A 185 18.59 18.46 -16.70
C GLN A 185 17.62 19.65 -16.84
N ALA A 186 16.35 19.47 -16.47
CA ALA A 186 15.37 20.54 -16.48
C ALA A 186 15.77 21.70 -15.54
N LEU A 187 16.24 21.38 -14.32
CA LEU A 187 16.72 22.38 -13.37
C LEU A 187 17.97 23.11 -13.87
N GLN A 188 18.92 22.43 -14.50
CA GLN A 188 20.09 23.06 -15.10
C GLN A 188 19.71 24.09 -16.17
N GLY A 189 18.71 23.78 -17.01
CA GLY A 189 18.15 24.74 -17.96
C GLY A 189 17.57 25.98 -17.28
N LEU A 190 16.82 25.79 -16.18
CA LEU A 190 16.28 26.90 -15.39
C LEU A 190 17.38 27.72 -14.70
N ILE A 191 18.45 27.08 -14.20
CA ILE A 191 19.59 27.76 -13.57
C ILE A 191 20.33 28.61 -14.62
N LYS A 192 20.65 28.04 -15.79
CA LYS A 192 21.28 28.76 -16.91
C LYS A 192 20.45 29.97 -17.33
N HIS A 193 19.13 29.82 -17.43
CA HIS A 193 18.25 30.95 -17.71
C HIS A 193 18.26 31.99 -16.59
N PHE A 194 18.25 31.56 -15.33
CA PHE A 194 18.22 32.46 -14.18
C PHE A 194 19.48 33.34 -14.07
N THR A 195 20.62 32.87 -14.57
CA THR A 195 21.87 33.63 -14.59
C THR A 195 21.94 34.62 -15.75
N THR A 196 21.31 34.33 -16.89
CA THR A 196 21.38 35.16 -18.11
C THR A 196 20.14 36.04 -18.34
N CYS A 197 19.10 35.94 -17.52
CA CYS A 197 17.85 36.68 -17.73
C CYS A 197 17.87 38.08 -17.07
N ASP A 198 17.78 39.12 -17.89
CA ASP A 198 17.74 40.52 -17.43
C ASP A 198 16.45 40.89 -16.68
N ARG A 199 15.34 40.18 -16.95
CA ARG A 199 14.02 40.45 -16.33
C ARG A 199 13.86 39.82 -14.94
N ARG A 200 14.94 39.34 -14.32
CA ARG A 200 14.92 38.60 -13.04
C ARG A 200 14.40 39.41 -11.85
N LEU A 201 14.64 40.74 -11.83
CA LEU A 201 14.38 41.61 -10.68
C LEU A 201 13.10 42.44 -10.81
N GLU A 202 12.75 42.92 -12.01
CA GLU A 202 11.74 43.98 -12.14
C GLU A 202 10.31 43.48 -12.31
N ARG A 203 10.08 42.31 -12.92
CA ARG A 203 8.73 41.67 -13.03
C ARG A 203 8.73 40.13 -13.05
N GLY A 204 9.91 39.51 -13.19
CA GLY A 204 10.13 38.06 -13.19
C GLY A 204 9.44 37.33 -14.35
N CYS A 205 10.21 36.77 -15.28
CA CYS A 205 9.68 35.82 -16.26
C CYS A 205 9.17 34.54 -15.54
N ARG A 206 8.41 33.69 -16.25
CA ARG A 206 7.86 32.44 -15.67
C ARG A 206 8.96 31.53 -15.10
N SER A 207 10.06 31.36 -15.83
CA SER A 207 11.19 30.51 -15.43
C SER A 207 11.92 31.04 -14.18
N CYS A 208 12.20 32.34 -14.12
CA CYS A 208 12.81 32.96 -12.94
C CYS A 208 11.89 32.89 -11.72
N LYS A 209 10.57 33.09 -11.89
CA LYS A 209 9.59 32.96 -10.80
C LYS A 209 9.59 31.55 -10.20
N SER A 210 9.67 30.51 -11.04
CA SER A 210 9.77 29.13 -10.57
C SER A 210 11.07 28.89 -9.80
N MET A 211 12.20 29.36 -10.32
CA MET A 211 13.50 29.21 -9.66
C MET A 211 13.55 29.95 -8.31
N TRP A 212 13.03 31.19 -8.24
CA TRP A 212 12.90 31.95 -6.99
C TRP A 212 12.07 31.18 -5.93
N LYS A 213 10.96 30.55 -6.33
CA LYS A 213 10.14 29.74 -5.41
C LYS A 213 10.90 28.49 -4.91
N LEU A 214 11.70 27.87 -5.76
CA LEU A 214 12.48 26.68 -5.40
C LEU A 214 13.62 27.02 -4.42
N PHE A 215 14.34 28.13 -4.63
CA PHE A 215 15.33 28.63 -3.68
C PHE A 215 14.70 28.98 -2.33
N ARG A 216 13.55 29.67 -2.34
CA ARG A 216 12.79 29.96 -1.11
C ARG A 216 12.39 28.66 -0.40
N LEU A 217 11.87 27.67 -1.13
CA LEU A 217 11.48 26.38 -0.56
C LEU A 217 12.67 25.65 0.07
N HIS A 218 13.81 25.58 -0.61
CA HIS A 218 15.04 25.00 -0.07
C HIS A 218 15.48 25.72 1.21
N SER A 219 15.49 27.05 1.22
CA SER A 219 15.92 27.85 2.36
C SER A 219 15.12 27.56 3.63
N CYS A 220 13.81 27.27 3.50
CA CYS A 220 12.95 26.93 4.64
C CYS A 220 13.14 25.49 5.15
N ILE A 221 13.72 24.59 4.34
CA ILE A 221 13.95 23.18 4.70
C ILE A 221 15.41 22.95 5.12
N CYS A 222 16.34 23.78 4.66
CA CYS A 222 17.77 23.62 4.89
C CYS A 222 18.14 23.87 6.36
N ILE A 223 18.77 22.87 7.00
CA ILE A 223 19.17 22.91 8.41
C ILE A 223 20.59 23.50 8.58
N ASN A 224 21.51 23.23 7.64
CA ASN A 224 22.93 23.59 7.79
C ASN A 224 23.29 24.84 6.98
N GLN A 225 23.35 25.99 7.66
CA GLN A 225 23.53 27.31 7.03
C GLN A 225 24.93 27.55 6.46
N GLU A 226 25.98 27.10 7.16
CA GLU A 226 27.38 27.42 6.80
C GLU A 226 27.96 26.47 5.74
N ALA A 227 27.42 25.25 5.62
CA ALA A 227 27.86 24.26 4.65
C ALA A 227 26.97 24.20 3.38
N CYS A 228 25.89 24.99 3.32
CA CYS A 228 24.97 24.94 2.18
C CYS A 228 25.53 25.68 0.97
N LYS A 229 25.76 24.94 -0.12
CA LYS A 229 26.23 25.49 -1.41
C LYS A 229 25.12 26.00 -2.34
N VAL A 230 23.84 25.95 -1.91
CA VAL A 230 22.72 26.40 -2.74
C VAL A 230 22.66 27.94 -2.77
N PRO A 231 22.66 28.57 -3.97
CA PRO A 231 22.59 30.02 -4.10
C PRO A 231 21.37 30.62 -3.38
N LEU A 232 21.54 31.81 -2.81
CA LEU A 232 20.48 32.60 -2.16
C LEU A 232 19.83 31.96 -0.93
N CYS A 233 20.27 30.77 -0.49
CA CYS A 233 19.74 30.07 0.68
C CYS A 233 19.80 30.97 1.94
N LYS A 234 21.00 31.51 2.24
CA LYS A 234 21.24 32.40 3.40
C LYS A 234 20.41 33.69 3.33
N LYS A 235 20.30 34.30 2.14
CA LYS A 235 19.51 35.52 1.91
C LYS A 235 18.03 35.30 2.23
N TYR A 236 17.46 34.17 1.81
CA TYR A 236 16.04 33.89 2.02
C TYR A 236 15.70 33.48 3.46
N GLN A 237 16.61 32.84 4.18
CA GLN A 237 16.41 32.53 5.60
C GLN A 237 16.26 33.82 6.43
N LEU A 238 17.12 34.81 6.18
CA LEU A 238 17.04 36.13 6.83
C LEU A 238 15.74 36.88 6.51
N ILE A 239 15.20 36.72 5.30
CA ILE A 239 13.90 37.29 4.91
C ILE A 239 12.76 36.53 5.60
N ALA A 240 12.83 35.21 5.66
CA ALA A 240 11.81 34.37 6.28
C ALA A 240 11.68 34.59 7.80
N GLU A 241 12.80 34.85 8.49
CA GLU A 241 12.82 35.22 9.91
C GLU A 241 12.09 36.55 10.18
N LYS A 242 12.18 37.51 9.24
CA LYS A 242 11.55 38.83 9.34
C LYS A 242 10.07 38.84 8.94
N GLU A 243 9.65 38.00 7.99
CA GLU A 243 8.27 37.93 7.46
C GLU A 243 7.28 37.12 8.34
N ASN A 244 7.64 36.76 9.57
CA ASN A 244 6.89 35.81 10.41
C ASN A 244 5.53 36.32 10.96
N LYS A 245 4.92 37.35 10.36
CA LYS A 245 3.60 37.87 10.75
C LYS A 245 2.60 37.73 9.58
N GLU A 246 1.60 36.88 9.83
CA GLU A 246 0.26 36.85 9.18
C GLU A 246 0.10 36.24 7.77
N GLY A 247 1.08 36.26 6.87
CA GLY A 247 1.00 35.54 5.56
C GLY A 247 1.46 34.06 5.60
N ALA A 248 1.89 33.59 6.76
CA ALA A 248 2.85 32.49 6.90
C ALA A 248 2.25 31.09 7.02
N THR A 249 0.96 30.92 7.35
CA THR A 249 0.40 29.60 7.70
C THR A 249 0.31 28.65 6.52
N ARG A 250 -0.21 29.10 5.36
CA ARG A 250 -0.33 28.26 4.16
C ARG A 250 1.03 27.86 3.58
N TRP A 251 2.00 28.78 3.54
CA TRP A 251 3.35 28.46 3.05
C TRP A 251 4.08 27.51 4.00
N LYS A 252 3.97 27.71 5.32
CA LYS A 252 4.52 26.77 6.33
C LYS A 252 3.96 25.36 6.17
N LEU A 253 2.66 25.21 5.86
CA LEU A 253 2.06 23.90 5.58
C LEU A 253 2.66 23.23 4.34
N ILE A 254 2.93 23.99 3.27
CA ILE A 254 3.57 23.46 2.07
C ILE A 254 5.01 23.01 2.38
N VAL A 255 5.78 23.85 3.07
CA VAL A 255 7.15 23.52 3.50
C VAL A 255 7.15 22.27 4.36
N GLY A 256 6.27 22.18 5.35
CA GLY A 256 6.14 21.03 6.24
C GLY A 256 5.82 19.74 5.47
N LYS A 257 4.85 19.78 4.55
CA LYS A 257 4.51 18.62 3.71
C LYS A 257 5.68 18.16 2.84
N VAL A 258 6.38 19.09 2.18
CA VAL A 258 7.55 18.78 1.36
C VAL A 258 8.68 18.18 2.21
N ALA A 259 8.95 18.76 3.38
CA ALA A 259 9.97 18.25 4.31
C ALA A 259 9.63 16.82 4.80
N SER A 260 8.37 16.55 5.15
CA SER A 260 7.91 15.20 5.51
C SER A 260 8.07 14.21 4.36
N THR A 261 7.68 14.59 3.14
CA THR A 261 7.88 13.75 1.94
C THR A 261 9.37 13.46 1.70
N MET A 262 10.24 14.47 1.82
CA MET A 262 11.69 14.29 1.72
C MET A 262 12.24 13.32 2.78
N ALA A 263 11.80 13.44 4.03
CA ALA A 263 12.21 12.54 5.10
C ALA A 263 11.76 11.09 4.82
N MET A 264 10.53 10.89 4.35
CA MET A 264 10.01 9.57 3.97
C MET A 264 10.82 8.96 2.82
N SER A 265 11.14 9.72 1.77
CA SER A 265 11.96 9.24 0.66
C SER A 265 13.39 8.89 1.11
N SER A 266 13.99 9.68 1.99
CA SER A 266 15.30 9.38 2.56
C SER A 266 15.29 8.09 3.40
N LEU A 267 14.24 7.88 4.20
CA LEU A 267 14.06 6.64 4.96
C LEU A 267 13.85 5.42 4.05
N GLN A 268 13.11 5.58 2.96
CA GLN A 268 12.96 4.53 1.94
C GLN A 268 14.32 4.17 1.31
N LEU A 269 15.13 5.17 0.92
CA LEU A 269 16.47 4.93 0.38
C LEU A 269 17.39 4.20 1.38
N LEU A 270 17.32 4.54 2.67
CA LEU A 270 18.08 3.85 3.71
C LEU A 270 17.64 2.40 3.88
N ARG A 271 16.34 2.12 3.79
CA ARG A 271 15.80 0.75 3.82
C ARG A 271 16.26 -0.04 2.60
N THR A 272 16.11 0.51 1.39
CA THR A 272 16.56 -0.13 0.15
C THR A 272 18.06 -0.45 0.18
N ARG A 273 18.89 0.48 0.67
CA ARG A 273 20.34 0.26 0.80
C ARG A 273 20.66 -0.86 1.80
N ARG A 274 19.93 -0.94 2.92
CA ARG A 274 20.09 -2.04 3.88
C ARG A 274 19.71 -3.39 3.25
N ASP A 275 18.60 -3.44 2.52
CA ASP A 275 18.14 -4.65 1.86
C ASP A 275 19.10 -5.11 0.75
N GLU A 276 19.75 -4.17 0.06
CA GLU A 276 20.80 -4.44 -0.95
C GLU A 276 22.07 -5.01 -0.31
N VAL A 277 22.52 -4.43 0.82
CA VAL A 277 23.66 -4.99 1.58
C VAL A 277 23.36 -6.40 2.06
N ILE A 278 22.15 -6.66 2.56
CA ILE A 278 21.74 -8.00 3.01
C ILE A 278 21.70 -8.99 1.84
N ARG A 279 21.21 -8.57 0.66
CA ARG A 279 21.23 -9.43 -0.54
C ARG A 279 22.64 -9.73 -1.00
N ASN A 280 23.52 -8.72 -1.06
CA ASN A 280 24.90 -8.91 -1.50
C ASN A 280 25.66 -9.80 -0.53
N ALA A 281 25.45 -9.66 0.79
CA ALA A 281 26.06 -10.55 1.78
C ALA A 281 25.61 -12.02 1.62
N ARG A 282 24.34 -12.27 1.26
CA ARG A 282 23.87 -13.64 0.97
C ARG A 282 24.48 -14.21 -0.31
N VAL A 283 24.68 -13.38 -1.33
CA VAL A 283 25.35 -13.79 -2.57
C VAL A 283 26.83 -14.10 -2.30
N GLU A 284 27.50 -13.28 -1.49
CA GLU A 284 28.88 -13.53 -1.05
C GLU A 284 28.98 -14.83 -0.23
N GLU A 285 28.05 -15.10 0.69
CA GLU A 285 27.98 -16.38 1.42
C GLU A 285 27.77 -17.58 0.48
N GLU A 286 26.86 -17.49 -0.50
CA GLU A 286 26.64 -18.55 -1.49
C GLU A 286 27.87 -18.76 -2.41
N GLU A 287 28.58 -17.69 -2.79
CA GLU A 287 29.81 -17.76 -3.58
C GLU A 287 30.99 -18.38 -2.78
N ASP A 288 31.12 -18.05 -1.49
CA ASP A 288 32.13 -18.64 -0.61
C ASP A 288 31.84 -20.13 -0.34
N GLU A 289 30.58 -20.53 -0.12
CA GLU A 289 30.18 -21.95 -0.01
C GLU A 289 30.51 -22.74 -1.29
N LEU A 290 30.24 -22.17 -2.47
CA LEU A 290 30.59 -22.79 -3.76
C LEU A 290 32.12 -22.91 -3.94
N ARG A 291 32.87 -21.90 -3.49
CA ARG A 291 34.35 -21.91 -3.54
C ARG A 291 34.94 -22.96 -2.58
N GLU A 292 34.41 -23.08 -1.36
CA GLU A 292 34.82 -24.11 -0.40
C GLU A 292 34.50 -25.52 -0.89
N SER A 293 33.30 -25.73 -1.43
CA SER A 293 32.93 -27.00 -2.07
C SER A 293 33.88 -27.34 -3.22
N SER A 294 34.16 -26.39 -4.12
CA SER A 294 35.11 -26.59 -5.23
C SER A 294 36.51 -26.98 -4.73
N ASN A 295 37.02 -26.33 -3.68
CA ASN A 295 38.31 -26.64 -3.08
C ASN A 295 38.35 -28.06 -2.47
N TRP A 296 37.25 -28.49 -1.86
CA TRP A 296 37.12 -29.85 -1.34
C TRP A 296 37.17 -30.88 -2.48
N TRP A 297 36.43 -30.67 -3.58
CA TRP A 297 36.47 -31.54 -4.75
C TRP A 297 37.86 -31.62 -5.38
N THR A 298 38.57 -30.49 -5.52
CA THR A 298 39.94 -30.48 -6.07
C THR A 298 40.92 -31.25 -5.20
N ASN A 299 40.81 -31.13 -3.87
CA ASN A 299 41.67 -31.87 -2.93
C ASN A 299 41.36 -33.37 -2.93
N ALA A 300 40.07 -33.75 -3.00
CA ALA A 300 39.68 -35.15 -3.10
C ALA A 300 40.19 -35.80 -4.39
N ILE A 301 40.10 -35.11 -5.53
CA ILE A 301 40.64 -35.58 -6.82
C ILE A 301 42.17 -35.70 -6.76
N ALA A 302 42.87 -34.78 -6.09
CA ALA A 302 44.32 -34.86 -5.89
C ALA A 302 44.72 -36.09 -5.06
N CYS A 303 43.97 -36.42 -3.98
CA CYS A 303 44.21 -37.63 -3.19
C CYS A 303 44.02 -38.93 -4.00
N PHE A 304 43.03 -38.97 -4.91
CA PHE A 304 42.81 -40.14 -5.77
C PHE A 304 43.88 -40.35 -6.84
N ARG A 305 44.65 -39.31 -7.20
CA ARG A 305 45.76 -39.40 -8.17
C ARG A 305 47.10 -39.85 -7.56
N CYS A 306 47.17 -39.97 -6.23
CA CYS A 306 48.36 -40.42 -5.50
C CYS A 306 48.29 -41.90 -5.04
N ILE A 307 47.25 -42.63 -5.45
CA ILE A 307 47.10 -44.09 -5.28
C ILE A 307 47.29 -44.72 -6.66
#